data_AF-A0A1X1BMG8-F1
#
_entry.id   AF-A0A1X1BMG8-F1
#
_cell.length_a   1.000
_cell.length_b   1.000
_cell.length_c   1.000
_cell.angle_alpha   90.00
_cell.angle_beta   90.00
_cell.angle_gamma   90.00
#
_symmetry.space_group_name_H-M   'P 1'
#
loop_
_entity.id
_entity.type
_entity.pdbx_description
1 polymer ?
#
loop_
_entity_poly.entity_id
_entity_poly.type
_entity_poly.pdbx_seq_one_letter_code
_entity_poly.pdbx_strand_id
1 'polypeptide(L)'
;MRDGKFMNAVSSEFRLIANVPMEEREGCSADDYEGLEQVVSTSKNDEGYDIRCFKETQLILEKPATGAKKILAKLYISIDPHVSLILNILEIGWIQHMIELGNTRWTNSKTSTGRVTSHPDSYSTQVSQTRRSQSAVFKHAETDIIAQIEQRVALVAGVGVEHLEQLVMVKYSPGDYFKEHHDGPFRSHTVLLYLNDVEGGETVFPNLHFAVKPIGNSALYWRNTTDDGLADFRMVHAGVCPKMGMKYVVNCFFNVEPVRTQ
;
A
#
# COMPACT_ATOMS: atom_id res chain seq x y z
N MET A 1 -15.62 44.97 2.23
CA MET A 1 -16.03 44.09 1.11
C MET A 1 -14.78 43.81 0.28
N ARG A 2 -14.26 42.60 0.10
CA ARG A 2 -14.65 41.24 0.48
C ARG A 2 -13.39 40.50 0.90
N ASP A 3 -13.60 39.56 1.82
CA ASP A 3 -12.64 38.72 2.50
C ASP A 3 -11.92 37.76 1.55
N GLY A 4 -10.58 37.81 1.55
CA GLY A 4 -9.74 36.73 1.06
C GLY A 4 -9.60 35.68 2.16
N LYS A 5 -10.49 34.68 2.14
CA LYS A 5 -10.40 33.52 3.03
C LYS A 5 -9.05 32.84 2.84
N PHE A 6 -8.33 32.74 3.95
CA PHE A 6 -7.15 31.92 4.15
C PHE A 6 -7.34 30.54 3.52
N MET A 7 -6.37 30.11 2.70
CA MET A 7 -6.16 28.71 2.37
C MET A 7 -6.02 27.96 3.70
N ASN A 8 -6.94 27.05 3.98
CA ASN A 8 -6.74 26.07 5.03
C ASN A 8 -5.55 25.20 4.61
N ALA A 9 -4.37 25.52 5.12
CA ALA A 9 -3.31 24.54 5.25
C ALA A 9 -3.92 23.39 6.07
N VAL A 10 -4.24 22.28 5.42
CA VAL A 10 -4.56 21.04 6.14
C VAL A 10 -3.26 20.68 6.87
N SER A 11 -3.16 21.15 8.10
CA SER A 11 -2.12 20.78 9.04
C SER A 11 -2.07 19.26 9.05
N SER A 12 -0.99 18.67 8.52
CA SER A 12 -0.78 17.23 8.56
C SER A 12 -1.00 16.76 9.99
N GLU A 13 -2.01 15.92 10.21
CA GLU A 13 -2.39 15.52 11.58
C GLU A 13 -1.20 14.87 12.29
N PHE A 14 -0.31 14.25 11.53
CA PHE A 14 0.94 13.68 12.00
C PHE A 14 2.09 14.04 11.05
N ARG A 15 3.32 14.01 11.56
CA ARG A 15 4.57 14.00 10.79
C ARG A 15 5.41 12.78 11.19
N LEU A 16 6.19 12.25 10.27
CA LEU A 16 7.17 11.20 10.58
C LEU A 16 8.36 11.84 11.32
N ILE A 17 8.65 11.39 12.53
CA ILE A 17 9.78 11.90 13.32
C ILE A 17 10.89 10.89 13.53
N ALA A 18 10.61 9.60 13.36
CA ALA A 18 11.62 8.56 13.32
C ALA A 18 11.08 7.35 12.57
N ASN A 19 11.93 6.80 11.71
CA ASN A 19 11.90 5.40 11.32
C ASN A 19 13.12 4.80 12.02
N VAL A 20 12.93 4.26 13.22
CA VAL A 20 14.06 3.84 14.08
C VAL A 20 14.72 2.63 13.43
N PRO A 21 15.93 2.77 12.84
CA PRO A 21 16.64 1.65 12.24
C PRO A 21 17.17 0.76 13.36
N MET A 22 17.43 -0.51 13.06
CA MET A 22 18.23 -1.33 13.97
C MET A 22 19.63 -0.75 14.13
N GLU A 23 20.17 -0.79 15.35
CA GLU A 23 21.61 -0.67 15.58
C GLU A 23 22.35 -1.81 14.85
N GLU A 24 23.47 -1.50 14.21
CA GLU A 24 24.31 -2.36 13.36
C GLU A 24 24.47 -3.79 13.89
N ARG A 25 23.69 -4.75 13.37
CA ARG A 25 24.00 -6.19 13.45
C ARG A 25 23.58 -6.92 12.17
N GLU A 26 24.42 -7.86 11.77
CA GLU A 26 24.24 -8.77 10.63
C GLU A 26 22.84 -9.39 10.62
N GLY A 27 22.28 -9.59 9.42
CA GLY A 27 20.85 -9.91 9.24
C GLY A 27 20.38 -11.16 9.97
N CYS A 28 19.15 -11.09 10.50
CA CYS A 28 18.42 -12.24 11.02
C CYS A 28 17.63 -12.91 9.88
N SER A 29 17.50 -14.24 9.97
CA SER A 29 16.74 -15.06 9.04
C SER A 29 15.26 -15.11 9.44
N ALA A 30 14.37 -15.56 8.54
CA ALA A 30 12.95 -15.73 8.84
C ALA A 30 12.65 -16.63 10.07
N ASP A 31 13.59 -17.49 10.48
CA ASP A 31 13.47 -18.38 11.64
C ASP A 31 13.58 -17.65 12.99
N ASP A 32 13.98 -16.38 13.00
CA ASP A 32 14.27 -15.62 14.23
C ASP A 32 13.05 -14.88 14.82
N TYR A 33 11.85 -15.03 14.24
CA TYR A 33 10.62 -14.37 14.72
C TYR A 33 9.44 -15.35 14.85
N GLU A 34 9.01 -15.63 16.08
CA GLU A 34 7.80 -16.44 16.35
C GLU A 34 6.54 -15.79 15.74
N GLY A 35 5.85 -16.50 14.85
CA GLY A 35 4.58 -16.06 14.26
C GLY A 35 4.69 -15.40 12.89
N LEU A 36 5.90 -15.26 12.32
CA LEU A 36 6.09 -14.69 10.98
C LEU A 36 5.46 -15.57 9.88
N GLU A 37 5.49 -16.89 10.05
CA GLU A 37 4.82 -17.88 9.19
C GLU A 37 3.29 -17.68 9.13
N GLN A 38 2.75 -16.97 10.12
CA GLN A 38 1.34 -16.60 10.16
C GLN A 38 1.04 -15.41 9.26
N VAL A 39 2.05 -14.60 8.88
CA VAL A 39 1.92 -13.37 8.08
C VAL A 39 2.50 -13.51 6.67
N VAL A 40 3.65 -14.15 6.55
CA VAL A 40 4.37 -14.36 5.29
C VAL A 40 4.50 -15.86 5.04
N SER A 41 4.17 -16.31 3.83
CA SER A 41 4.44 -17.68 3.39
C SER A 41 5.51 -17.69 2.31
N THR A 42 6.48 -18.60 2.43
CA THR A 42 7.59 -18.77 1.48
C THR A 42 7.38 -20.03 0.64
N SER A 43 7.97 -20.06 -0.57
CA SER A 43 7.94 -21.26 -1.40
C SER A 43 8.91 -22.33 -0.86
N LYS A 44 8.50 -23.60 -0.81
CA LYS A 44 9.24 -24.71 -0.17
C LYS A 44 10.54 -25.16 -0.86
N ASN A 45 10.92 -24.52 -1.96
CA ASN A 45 12.11 -24.90 -2.72
C ASN A 45 13.14 -23.79 -2.47
N ASP A 46 14.20 -24.09 -1.72
CA ASP A 46 15.26 -23.19 -1.18
C ASP A 46 16.05 -22.35 -2.21
N GLU A 47 15.56 -22.14 -3.42
CA GLU A 47 16.18 -21.31 -4.45
C GLU A 47 15.33 -20.05 -4.68
N GLY A 48 15.49 -19.02 -3.85
CA GLY A 48 14.87 -17.74 -4.16
C GLY A 48 14.80 -16.74 -3.00
N TYR A 49 15.77 -15.82 -3.00
CA TYR A 49 15.89 -14.63 -2.15
C TYR A 49 15.99 -14.92 -0.64
N ASP A 50 17.05 -14.37 -0.05
CA ASP A 50 17.24 -14.32 1.39
C ASP A 50 16.15 -13.39 1.96
N ILE A 51 14.99 -13.97 2.35
CA ILE A 51 13.92 -13.25 3.04
C ILE A 51 14.45 -12.91 4.41
N ARG A 52 15.12 -11.76 4.48
CA ARG A 52 15.56 -11.19 5.73
C ARG A 52 14.39 -10.40 6.29
N CYS A 53 13.57 -11.10 7.05
CA CYS A 53 12.56 -10.45 7.86
C CYS A 53 13.24 -9.86 9.08
N PHE A 54 13.28 -8.53 9.16
CA PHE A 54 13.89 -7.86 10.30
C PHE A 54 12.85 -7.54 11.36
N LYS A 55 13.30 -7.66 12.61
CA LYS A 55 12.61 -7.30 13.86
C LYS A 55 11.77 -6.03 13.73
N GLU A 56 10.63 -6.03 14.40
CA GLU A 56 9.73 -4.89 14.58
C GLU A 56 10.49 -3.57 14.79
N THR A 57 10.48 -2.75 13.75
CA THR A 57 10.92 -1.35 13.80
C THR A 57 9.71 -0.46 14.08
N GLN A 58 9.96 0.74 14.58
CA GLN A 58 8.89 1.67 14.93
C GLN A 58 8.82 2.81 13.92
N LEU A 59 7.66 2.98 13.30
CA LEU A 59 7.29 4.22 12.63
C LEU A 59 6.67 5.14 13.69
N ILE A 60 7.35 6.24 14.01
CA ILE A 60 6.90 7.19 15.02
C ILE A 60 6.28 8.39 14.31
N LEU A 61 4.96 8.48 14.43
CA LEU A 61 4.16 9.60 13.94
C LEU A 61 3.93 10.58 15.09
N GLU A 62 4.18 11.86 14.89
CA GLU A 62 3.92 12.90 15.91
C GLU A 62 2.86 13.89 15.43
N LYS A 63 1.88 14.19 16.29
CA LYS A 63 0.88 15.23 16.07
C LYS A 63 1.46 16.60 16.42
N PRO A 64 1.72 17.50 15.44
CA PRO A 64 2.46 18.73 15.70
C PRO A 64 1.81 19.63 16.75
N ALA A 65 0.47 19.69 16.78
CA ALA A 65 -0.28 20.57 17.68
C ALA A 65 -0.19 20.15 19.16
N THR A 66 0.02 18.87 19.46
CA THR A 66 -0.01 18.34 20.83
C THR A 66 1.28 17.65 21.26
N GLY A 67 2.19 17.35 20.32
CA GLY A 67 3.35 16.49 20.54
C GLY A 67 2.99 15.02 20.78
N ALA A 68 1.72 14.64 20.63
CA ALA A 68 1.29 13.26 20.85
C ALA A 68 1.91 12.33 19.80
N LYS A 69 2.52 11.24 20.26
CA LYS A 69 3.18 10.25 19.39
C LYS A 69 2.32 9.02 19.21
N LYS A 70 2.20 8.55 17.97
CA LYS A 70 1.67 7.23 17.61
C LYS A 70 2.83 6.38 17.10
N ILE A 71 3.03 5.25 17.77
CA ILE A 71 4.07 4.28 17.43
C ILE A 71 3.39 3.13 16.67
N LEU A 72 3.92 2.82 15.50
CA LEU A 72 3.42 1.75 14.65
C LEU A 72 4.49 0.69 14.44
N ALA A 73 4.09 -0.57 14.57
CA ALA A 73 4.94 -1.70 14.26
C ALA A 73 5.18 -1.77 12.74
N LYS A 74 6.45 -1.80 12.33
CA LYS A 74 6.88 -1.99 10.95
C LYS A 74 7.77 -3.22 10.87
N LEU A 75 7.33 -4.19 10.08
CA LEU A 75 8.04 -5.43 9.77
C LEU A 75 8.65 -5.28 8.39
N TYR A 76 9.97 -5.39 8.27
CA TYR A 76 10.61 -5.52 6.96
C TYR A 76 10.48 -6.97 6.52
N ILE A 77 9.95 -7.19 5.32
CA ILE A 77 9.85 -8.52 4.69
C ILE A 77 11.06 -8.73 3.78
N SER A 78 11.50 -7.68 3.10
CA SER A 78 12.71 -7.65 2.29
C SER A 78 13.35 -6.27 2.38
N ILE A 79 14.68 -6.21 2.43
CA ILE A 79 15.45 -4.94 2.38
C ILE A 79 15.71 -4.53 0.94
N ASP A 80 16.15 -5.46 0.10
CA ASP A 80 16.37 -5.24 -1.33
C ASP A 80 15.74 -6.38 -2.14
N PRO A 81 14.65 -6.12 -2.87
CA PRO A 81 13.92 -4.85 -2.94
C PRO A 81 13.18 -4.56 -1.62
N HIS A 82 12.98 -3.30 -1.27
CA HIS A 82 12.32 -2.94 -0.01
C HIS A 82 10.83 -3.30 -0.04
N VAL A 83 10.44 -4.24 0.82
CA VAL A 83 9.04 -4.61 1.09
C VAL A 83 8.82 -4.61 2.60
N SER A 84 7.78 -3.94 3.08
CA SER A 84 7.49 -3.87 4.52
C SER A 84 6.00 -3.85 4.81
N LEU A 85 5.62 -4.41 5.96
CA LEU A 85 4.26 -4.40 6.49
C LEU A 85 4.20 -3.50 7.72
N ILE A 86 3.26 -2.56 7.75
CA ILE A 86 3.03 -1.65 8.87
C ILE A 86 1.67 -2.00 9.49
N LEU A 87 1.65 -2.33 10.79
CA LEU A 87 0.44 -2.73 11.51
C LEU A 87 -0.22 -1.54 12.21
N ASN A 88 -1.53 -1.64 12.42
CA ASN A 88 -2.37 -0.68 13.15
C ASN A 88 -2.32 0.76 12.58
N ILE A 89 -2.17 0.85 11.26
CA ILE A 89 -1.96 2.11 10.54
C ILE A 89 -3.23 2.97 10.46
N LEU A 90 -4.42 2.37 10.48
CA LEU A 90 -5.72 3.05 10.40
C LEU A 90 -6.41 3.11 11.76
N GLU A 91 -7.36 4.03 11.88
CA GLU A 91 -8.36 3.98 12.95
C GLU A 91 -9.55 3.13 12.50
N ILE A 92 -10.21 2.43 13.44
CA ILE A 92 -11.39 1.59 13.11
C ILE A 92 -12.49 2.43 12.43
N GLY A 93 -12.73 3.66 12.92
CA GLY A 93 -13.69 4.58 12.31
C GLY A 93 -13.33 4.98 10.87
N TRP A 94 -12.05 4.98 10.50
CA TRP A 94 -11.61 5.28 9.14
C TRP A 94 -11.94 4.14 8.18
N ILE A 95 -11.76 2.90 8.63
CA ILE A 95 -12.10 1.70 7.85
C ILE A 95 -13.61 1.68 7.55
N GLN A 96 -14.43 1.88 8.60
CA GLN A 96 -15.89 1.93 8.45
C GLN A 96 -16.31 3.05 7.49
N HIS A 97 -15.73 4.24 7.64
CA HIS A 97 -16.01 5.38 6.77
C HIS A 97 -15.70 5.08 5.30
N MET A 98 -14.55 4.47 4.99
CA MET A 98 -14.21 4.09 3.62
C MET A 98 -15.23 3.09 3.04
N ILE A 99 -15.58 2.04 3.79
CA ILE A 99 -16.55 1.03 3.35
C ILE A 99 -17.91 1.67 3.05
N GLU A 100 -18.42 2.51 3.96
CA GLU A 100 -19.68 3.23 3.79
C GLU A 100 -19.65 4.17 2.58
N LEU A 101 -18.58 4.96 2.44
CA LEU A 101 -18.40 5.88 1.33
C LEU A 101 -18.36 5.15 -0.02
N GLY A 102 -17.76 3.95 -0.07
CA GLY A 102 -17.65 3.13 -1.27
C GLY A 102 -18.89 2.32 -1.64
N ASN A 103 -19.82 2.08 -0.70
CA ASN A 103 -20.97 1.18 -0.92
C ASN A 103 -21.87 1.57 -2.09
N THR A 104 -21.93 2.85 -2.45
CA THR A 104 -22.74 3.36 -3.56
C THR A 104 -21.98 3.49 -4.88
N ARG A 105 -20.69 3.09 -4.94
CA ARG A 105 -19.76 3.43 -6.02
C ARG A 105 -19.10 2.24 -6.71
N TRP A 106 -19.47 1.03 -6.33
CA TRP A 106 -18.84 -0.18 -6.85
C TRP A 106 -19.03 -0.31 -8.36
N THR A 107 -17.92 -0.32 -9.08
CA THR A 107 -17.87 -0.60 -10.52
C THR A 107 -16.88 -1.72 -10.79
N ASN A 108 -17.05 -2.45 -11.89
CA ASN A 108 -16.07 -3.47 -12.28
C ASN A 108 -14.70 -2.82 -12.45
N SER A 109 -13.69 -3.43 -11.83
CA SER A 109 -12.35 -2.87 -11.81
C SER A 109 -11.73 -2.81 -13.20
N LYS A 110 -11.01 -1.71 -13.44
CA LYS A 110 -10.27 -1.48 -14.67
C LYS A 110 -8.78 -1.71 -14.42
N THR A 111 -8.04 -2.06 -15.47
CA THR A 111 -6.58 -2.14 -15.47
C THR A 111 -6.03 -1.23 -16.56
N SER A 112 -4.97 -0.49 -16.23
CA SER A 112 -4.22 0.28 -17.21
C SER A 112 -3.28 -0.65 -17.96
N THR A 113 -3.38 -0.71 -19.28
CA THR A 113 -2.58 -1.60 -20.11
C THR A 113 -1.71 -0.75 -21.03
N GLY A 114 -0.39 -0.93 -20.92
CA GLY A 114 0.63 -0.23 -21.69
C GLY A 114 1.96 -0.97 -21.58
N ARG A 115 2.90 -0.72 -22.50
CA ARG A 115 4.26 -1.24 -22.33
C ARG A 115 4.91 -0.49 -21.18
N VAL A 116 5.66 -1.20 -20.34
CA VAL A 116 6.41 -0.63 -19.21
C VAL A 116 7.29 0.55 -19.61
N THR A 117 7.78 0.57 -20.86
CA THR A 117 8.61 1.63 -21.43
C THR A 117 7.83 2.81 -22.02
N SER A 118 6.50 2.74 -22.04
CA SER A 118 5.67 3.77 -22.64
C SER A 118 5.33 4.87 -21.63
N HIS A 119 5.10 6.09 -22.14
CA HIS A 119 4.64 7.22 -21.32
C HIS A 119 3.27 6.90 -20.66
N PRO A 120 3.00 7.32 -19.41
CA PRO A 120 1.74 7.04 -18.72
C PRO A 120 0.49 7.40 -19.52
N ASP A 121 0.51 8.53 -20.22
CA ASP A 121 -0.61 9.01 -21.07
C ASP A 121 -0.96 8.06 -22.23
N SER A 122 -0.06 7.16 -22.59
CA SER A 122 -0.29 6.17 -23.65
C SER A 122 -0.95 4.88 -23.14
N TYR A 123 -1.12 4.75 -21.82
CA TYR A 123 -1.78 3.58 -21.24
C TYR A 123 -3.29 3.66 -21.50
N SER A 124 -3.86 2.52 -21.93
CA SER A 124 -5.30 2.41 -22.12
C SER A 124 -5.95 1.78 -20.89
N THR A 125 -7.03 2.39 -20.40
CA THR A 125 -7.79 1.85 -19.26
C THR A 125 -9.05 1.12 -19.77
N GLN A 126 -9.12 -0.18 -19.58
CA GLN A 126 -10.27 -1.01 -19.99
C GLN A 126 -10.79 -1.87 -18.83
N VAL A 127 -12.05 -2.33 -18.93
CA VAL A 127 -12.60 -3.35 -18.02
C VAL A 127 -11.78 -4.63 -18.19
N SER A 128 -11.24 -5.14 -17.09
CA SER A 128 -10.17 -6.12 -17.14
C SER A 128 -10.68 -7.55 -17.37
N GLN A 129 -9.97 -8.31 -18.22
CA GLN A 129 -10.08 -9.77 -18.27
C GLN A 129 -9.10 -10.46 -17.31
N THR A 130 -8.12 -9.70 -16.77
CA THR A 130 -7.08 -10.19 -15.85
C THR A 130 -7.40 -9.88 -14.40
N ARG A 131 -8.52 -9.18 -14.14
CA ARG A 131 -9.01 -8.80 -12.83
C ARG A 131 -10.54 -8.93 -12.79
N ARG A 132 -11.07 -9.60 -11.77
CA ARG A 132 -12.53 -9.80 -11.58
C ARG A 132 -13.14 -9.05 -10.38
N SER A 133 -12.36 -8.20 -9.72
CA SER A 133 -12.84 -7.41 -8.57
C SER A 133 -13.74 -6.24 -8.96
N GLN A 134 -14.37 -5.64 -7.94
CA GLN A 134 -15.03 -4.33 -8.05
C GLN A 134 -14.22 -3.27 -7.31
N SER A 135 -14.29 -2.02 -7.77
CA SER A 135 -13.60 -0.88 -7.18
C SER A 135 -14.49 0.33 -6.99
N ALA A 136 -14.16 1.12 -5.97
CA ALA A 136 -14.69 2.45 -5.69
C ALA A 136 -13.50 3.42 -5.63
N VAL A 137 -13.61 4.55 -6.31
CA VAL A 137 -12.57 5.59 -6.33
C VAL A 137 -13.03 6.75 -5.44
N PHE A 138 -12.12 7.25 -4.61
CA PHE A 138 -12.34 8.43 -3.77
C PHE A 138 -11.60 9.62 -4.36
N LYS A 139 -12.24 10.79 -4.36
CA LYS A 139 -11.57 12.03 -4.78
C LYS A 139 -10.49 12.41 -3.76
N HIS A 140 -9.52 13.18 -4.21
CA HIS A 140 -8.51 13.75 -3.31
C HIS A 140 -9.17 14.54 -2.19
N ALA A 141 -8.76 14.28 -0.95
CA ALA A 141 -9.30 14.92 0.24
C ALA A 141 -10.84 14.99 0.27
N GLU A 142 -11.54 13.97 -0.26
CA GLU A 142 -12.99 14.00 -0.42
C GLU A 142 -13.73 14.23 0.92
N THR A 143 -13.17 13.69 1.99
CA THR A 143 -13.58 13.96 3.37
C THR A 143 -12.33 14.18 4.23
N ASP A 144 -12.49 14.74 5.43
CA ASP A 144 -11.38 14.92 6.36
C ASP A 144 -10.69 13.58 6.71
N ILE A 145 -11.47 12.48 6.80
CA ILE A 145 -10.93 11.13 7.02
C ILE A 145 -10.10 10.68 5.81
N ILE A 146 -10.58 10.86 4.59
CA ILE A 146 -9.81 10.52 3.38
C ILE A 146 -8.52 11.35 3.33
N ALA A 147 -8.59 12.65 3.60
CA ALA A 147 -7.41 13.52 3.64
C ALA A 147 -6.38 13.05 4.70
N GLN A 148 -6.84 12.63 5.88
CA GLN A 148 -5.96 12.10 6.93
C GLN A 148 -5.31 10.77 6.52
N ILE A 149 -6.05 9.87 5.86
CA ILE A 149 -5.52 8.62 5.31
C ILE A 149 -4.44 8.92 4.26
N GLU A 150 -4.72 9.81 3.31
CA GLU A 150 -3.80 10.22 2.24
C GLU A 150 -2.48 10.76 2.80
N GLN A 151 -2.54 11.63 3.81
CA GLN A 151 -1.36 12.14 4.50
C GLN A 151 -0.59 11.03 5.23
N ARG A 152 -1.31 10.09 5.88
CA ARG A 152 -0.67 9.00 6.61
C ARG A 152 0.06 8.04 5.67
N VAL A 153 -0.51 7.70 4.52
CA VAL A 153 0.17 6.86 3.53
C VAL A 153 1.31 7.59 2.83
N ALA A 154 1.24 8.91 2.66
CA ALA A 154 2.35 9.74 2.18
C ALA A 154 3.57 9.67 3.11
N LEU A 155 3.35 9.72 4.43
CA LEU A 155 4.40 9.53 5.43
C LEU A 155 5.01 8.12 5.40
N VAL A 156 4.19 7.09 5.17
CA VAL A 156 4.68 5.71 5.00
C VAL A 156 5.55 5.58 3.76
N ALA A 157 5.10 6.15 2.65
CA ALA A 157 5.82 6.10 1.38
C ALA A 157 7.10 6.97 1.36
N GLY A 158 7.16 8.01 2.21
CA GLY A 158 8.22 9.01 2.15
C GLY A 158 8.11 9.93 0.92
N VAL A 159 6.92 10.01 0.32
CA VAL A 159 6.65 10.79 -0.90
C VAL A 159 5.52 11.77 -0.61
N GLY A 160 5.64 12.99 -1.14
CA GLY A 160 4.64 14.04 -0.95
C GLY A 160 3.25 13.63 -1.44
N VAL A 161 2.21 14.11 -0.75
CA VAL A 161 0.81 13.76 -1.04
C VAL A 161 0.41 14.19 -2.46
N GLU A 162 1.05 15.22 -3.02
CA GLU A 162 0.85 15.71 -4.39
C GLU A 162 1.15 14.66 -5.47
N HIS A 163 1.95 13.64 -5.15
CA HIS A 163 2.26 12.50 -6.02
C HIS A 163 1.24 11.36 -5.89
N LEU A 164 0.41 11.37 -4.85
CA LEU A 164 -0.56 10.32 -4.56
C LEU A 164 -1.78 10.43 -5.48
N GLU A 165 -2.02 9.38 -6.27
CA GLU A 165 -3.26 9.20 -7.04
C GLU A 165 -4.50 9.13 -6.14
N GLN A 166 -5.67 9.23 -6.78
CA GLN A 166 -6.93 8.99 -6.08
C GLN A 166 -6.93 7.60 -5.44
N LEU A 167 -7.38 7.52 -4.19
CA LEU A 167 -7.46 6.24 -3.49
C LEU A 167 -8.44 5.31 -4.21
N VAL A 168 -8.01 4.09 -4.50
CA VAL A 168 -8.84 3.08 -5.17
C VAL A 168 -9.11 1.94 -4.21
N MET A 169 -10.30 1.97 -3.58
CA MET A 169 -10.78 0.85 -2.78
C MET A 169 -11.26 -0.27 -3.69
N VAL A 170 -10.94 -1.50 -3.31
CA VAL A 170 -11.19 -2.71 -4.09
C VAL A 170 -11.78 -3.76 -3.17
N LYS A 171 -12.80 -4.47 -3.64
CA LYS A 171 -13.30 -5.67 -2.99
C LYS A 171 -13.16 -6.90 -3.87
N TYR A 172 -12.73 -8.00 -3.26
CA TYR A 172 -12.63 -9.32 -3.89
C TYR A 172 -13.59 -10.28 -3.20
N SER A 173 -14.38 -10.97 -4.00
CA SER A 173 -15.23 -12.09 -3.62
C SER A 173 -14.47 -13.41 -3.82
N PRO A 174 -14.93 -14.53 -3.24
CA PRO A 174 -14.38 -15.83 -3.59
C PRO A 174 -14.49 -16.08 -5.10
N GLY A 175 -13.37 -16.46 -5.72
CA GLY A 175 -13.24 -16.62 -7.18
C GLY A 175 -12.79 -15.36 -7.94
N ASP A 176 -12.76 -14.19 -7.30
CA ASP A 176 -12.13 -12.99 -7.88
C ASP A 176 -10.61 -13.07 -7.75
N TYR A 177 -9.90 -12.57 -8.75
CA TYR A 177 -8.45 -12.53 -8.75
C TYR A 177 -7.95 -11.24 -9.37
N PHE A 178 -6.66 -10.95 -9.16
CA PHE A 178 -5.89 -10.07 -10.01
C PHE A 178 -4.60 -10.80 -10.39
N LYS A 179 -4.47 -11.13 -11.68
CA LYS A 179 -3.29 -11.81 -12.22
C LYS A 179 -2.02 -10.99 -11.98
N GLU A 180 -0.90 -11.68 -12.10
CA GLU A 180 0.44 -11.10 -12.05
C GLU A 180 0.55 -9.84 -12.91
N HIS A 181 1.03 -8.76 -12.30
CA HIS A 181 1.24 -7.48 -12.94
C HIS A 181 2.31 -6.69 -12.18
N HIS A 182 2.76 -5.61 -12.80
CA HIS A 182 3.60 -4.58 -12.18
C HIS A 182 2.82 -3.27 -12.20
N ASP A 183 2.88 -2.47 -11.14
CA ASP A 183 2.09 -1.23 -11.05
C ASP A 183 2.53 -0.14 -12.03
N GLY A 184 3.74 -0.30 -12.57
CA GLY A 184 4.34 0.57 -13.59
C GLY A 184 5.41 1.47 -12.98
N PRO A 185 6.51 1.75 -13.70
CA PRO A 185 7.64 2.53 -13.17
C PRO A 185 7.29 4.01 -12.95
N PHE A 186 6.24 4.50 -13.61
CA PHE A 186 5.72 5.85 -13.38
C PHE A 186 5.11 6.00 -11.98
N ARG A 187 4.68 4.90 -11.36
CA ARG A 187 4.27 4.83 -9.95
C ARG A 187 5.45 4.33 -9.13
N SER A 188 6.31 5.23 -8.67
CA SER A 188 7.54 4.87 -7.95
C SER A 188 7.30 4.02 -6.70
N HIS A 189 6.17 4.22 -6.01
CA HIS A 189 5.84 3.51 -4.77
C HIS A 189 4.37 3.06 -4.73
N THR A 190 4.14 1.92 -4.09
CA THR A 190 2.79 1.44 -3.77
C THR A 190 2.66 1.23 -2.26
N VAL A 191 1.55 1.74 -1.71
CA VAL A 191 1.03 1.34 -0.40
C VAL A 191 -0.31 0.66 -0.63
N LEU A 192 -0.44 -0.58 -0.17
CA LEU A 192 -1.67 -1.36 -0.20
C LEU A 192 -2.23 -1.48 1.22
N LEU A 193 -3.34 -0.83 1.49
CA LEU A 193 -4.04 -0.95 2.78
C LEU A 193 -4.91 -2.20 2.80
N TYR A 194 -4.75 -3.05 3.81
CA TYR A 194 -5.67 -4.14 4.12
C TYR A 194 -6.72 -3.65 5.12
N LEU A 195 -7.98 -3.68 4.73
CA LEU A 195 -9.07 -3.15 5.57
C LEU A 195 -9.66 -4.20 6.52
N ASN A 196 -9.50 -5.49 6.22
CA ASN A 196 -10.00 -6.58 7.03
C ASN A 196 -9.13 -7.85 6.88
N ASP A 197 -9.22 -8.72 7.88
CA ASP A 197 -8.67 -10.07 7.82
C ASP A 197 -9.52 -10.95 6.91
N VAL A 198 -8.86 -11.81 6.12
CA VAL A 198 -9.50 -12.89 5.35
C VAL A 198 -8.61 -14.12 5.32
N GLU A 199 -9.22 -15.30 5.18
CA GLU A 199 -8.47 -16.51 4.85
C GLU A 199 -8.23 -16.58 3.33
N GLY A 200 -6.99 -16.87 2.94
CA GLY A 200 -6.55 -16.69 1.56
C GLY A 200 -6.40 -15.20 1.23
N GLY A 201 -6.60 -14.82 -0.03
CA GLY A 201 -6.57 -13.42 -0.40
C GLY A 201 -5.18 -12.78 -0.31
N GLU A 202 -4.11 -13.56 -0.34
CA GLU A 202 -2.74 -13.08 -0.23
C GLU A 202 -2.36 -12.12 -1.36
N THR A 203 -1.37 -11.27 -1.09
CA THR A 203 -0.62 -10.56 -2.12
C THR A 203 0.67 -11.31 -2.36
N VAL A 204 0.79 -11.92 -3.53
CA VAL A 204 1.87 -12.84 -3.90
C VAL A 204 2.91 -12.09 -4.73
N PHE A 205 4.19 -12.25 -4.39
CA PHE A 205 5.34 -11.75 -5.15
C PHE A 205 6.09 -12.94 -5.74
N PRO A 206 5.68 -13.46 -6.91
CA PRO A 206 6.22 -14.69 -7.47
C PRO A 206 7.74 -14.64 -7.69
N ASN A 207 8.26 -13.50 -8.14
CA ASN A 207 9.69 -13.33 -8.41
C ASN A 207 10.54 -13.21 -7.12
N LEU A 208 9.91 -13.06 -5.96
CA LEU A 208 10.55 -13.06 -4.65
C LEU A 208 10.16 -14.28 -3.81
N HIS A 209 9.37 -15.19 -4.37
CA HIS A 209 8.99 -16.46 -3.75
C HIS A 209 8.31 -16.34 -2.37
N PHE A 210 7.61 -15.22 -2.11
CA PHE A 210 6.79 -15.06 -0.91
C PHE A 210 5.39 -14.52 -1.20
N ALA A 211 4.49 -14.72 -0.25
CA ALA A 211 3.18 -14.11 -0.21
C ALA A 211 2.89 -13.49 1.15
N VAL A 212 2.18 -12.37 1.14
CA VAL A 212 1.78 -11.64 2.36
C VAL A 212 0.29 -11.83 2.59
N LYS A 213 -0.06 -12.34 3.77
CA LYS A 213 -1.46 -12.52 4.16
C LYS A 213 -2.10 -11.16 4.48
N PRO A 214 -3.38 -10.96 4.10
CA PRO A 214 -4.10 -9.75 4.44
C PRO A 214 -4.40 -9.72 5.94
N ILE A 215 -3.80 -8.76 6.64
CA ILE A 215 -4.08 -8.47 8.04
C ILE A 215 -4.86 -7.17 8.10
N GLY A 216 -6.06 -7.20 8.67
CA GLY A 216 -6.88 -6.00 8.81
C GLY A 216 -6.13 -4.87 9.52
N ASN A 217 -6.39 -3.63 9.12
CA ASN A 217 -5.74 -2.46 9.71
C ASN A 217 -4.21 -2.42 9.49
N SER A 218 -3.73 -2.88 8.34
CA SER A 218 -2.29 -2.83 8.01
C SER A 218 -2.03 -2.25 6.62
N ALA A 219 -0.78 -1.87 6.38
CA ALA A 219 -0.29 -1.34 5.11
C ALA A 219 0.90 -2.16 4.63
N LEU A 220 0.79 -2.78 3.45
CA LEU A 220 1.93 -3.36 2.75
C LEU A 220 2.53 -2.28 1.83
N TYR A 221 3.83 -2.04 1.95
CA TYR A 221 4.56 -1.04 1.18
C TYR A 221 5.69 -1.68 0.39
N TRP A 222 5.88 -1.21 -0.84
CA TRP A 222 7.05 -1.51 -1.67
C TRP A 222 7.35 -0.39 -2.68
N ARG A 223 8.56 -0.44 -3.26
CA ARG A 223 8.99 0.42 -4.38
C ARG A 223 8.83 -0.33 -5.69
N ASN A 224 8.20 0.26 -6.70
CA ASN A 224 8.10 -0.34 -8.04
C ASN A 224 9.31 -0.02 -8.94
N THR A 225 10.29 0.70 -8.41
CA THR A 225 11.46 1.16 -9.16
C THR A 225 12.74 0.93 -8.38
N THR A 226 13.81 0.58 -9.09
CA THR A 226 15.19 0.56 -8.60
C THR A 226 15.69 1.99 -8.34
N ASP A 227 16.86 2.13 -7.73
CA ASP A 227 17.43 3.44 -7.39
C ASP A 227 17.79 4.31 -8.61
N ASP A 228 18.01 3.69 -9.76
CA ASP A 228 18.18 4.36 -11.05
C ASP A 228 16.85 4.69 -11.75
N GLY A 229 15.70 4.44 -11.10
CA GLY A 229 14.37 4.78 -11.59
C GLY A 229 13.80 3.81 -12.64
N LEU A 230 14.47 2.68 -12.89
CA LEU A 230 13.96 1.64 -13.79
C LEU A 230 12.90 0.79 -13.11
N ALA A 231 12.02 0.14 -13.88
CA ALA A 231 11.02 -0.78 -13.35
C ALA A 231 11.71 -1.97 -12.64
N ASP A 232 11.37 -2.20 -11.37
CA ASP A 232 11.88 -3.36 -10.65
C ASP A 232 10.95 -4.56 -10.87
N PHE A 233 11.28 -5.42 -11.83
CA PHE A 233 10.46 -6.59 -12.15
C PHE A 233 10.39 -7.62 -11.02
N ARG A 234 11.20 -7.53 -9.95
CA ARG A 234 11.00 -8.33 -8.73
C ARG A 234 9.66 -8.00 -8.05
N MET A 235 9.10 -6.82 -8.31
CA MET A 235 7.83 -6.31 -7.78
C MET A 235 6.61 -6.70 -8.60
N VAL A 236 6.77 -7.59 -9.58
CA VAL A 236 5.61 -8.28 -10.15
C VAL A 236 4.87 -8.98 -9.01
N HIS A 237 3.57 -8.72 -8.92
CA HIS A 237 2.74 -9.24 -7.84
C HIS A 237 1.33 -9.57 -8.32
N ALA A 238 0.62 -10.36 -7.53
CA ALA A 238 -0.74 -10.80 -7.80
C ALA A 238 -1.60 -10.77 -6.53
N GLY A 239 -2.90 -10.49 -6.69
CA GLY A 239 -3.88 -10.65 -5.63
C GLY A 239 -4.63 -11.97 -5.84
N VAL A 240 -4.43 -12.95 -4.96
CA VAL A 240 -5.18 -14.22 -5.05
C VAL A 240 -6.56 -14.09 -4.42
N CYS A 241 -7.44 -15.05 -4.71
CA CYS A 241 -8.81 -15.01 -4.22
C CYS A 241 -8.87 -15.26 -2.71
N PRO A 242 -9.74 -14.58 -1.96
CA PRO A 242 -10.08 -15.02 -0.62
C PRO A 242 -10.80 -16.38 -0.72
N LYS A 243 -10.52 -17.28 0.22
CA LYS A 243 -11.21 -18.57 0.30
C LYS A 243 -12.66 -18.38 0.75
N MET A 244 -12.88 -17.45 1.68
CA MET A 244 -14.18 -17.11 2.25
C MET A 244 -14.29 -15.62 2.55
N GLY A 245 -15.52 -15.10 2.56
CA GLY A 245 -15.80 -13.70 2.86
C GLY A 245 -15.38 -12.74 1.74
N MET A 246 -15.27 -11.47 2.09
CA MET A 246 -14.88 -10.40 1.16
C MET A 246 -13.58 -9.77 1.62
N LYS A 247 -12.58 -9.69 0.74
CA LYS A 247 -11.34 -8.95 0.99
C LYS A 247 -11.52 -7.52 0.55
N TYR A 248 -11.28 -6.55 1.43
CA TYR A 248 -11.26 -5.13 1.11
C TYR A 248 -9.83 -4.58 1.21
N VAL A 249 -9.39 -3.90 0.16
CA VAL A 249 -8.09 -3.21 0.13
C VAL A 249 -8.21 -1.83 -0.48
N VAL A 250 -7.23 -0.97 -0.22
CA VAL A 250 -7.11 0.33 -0.89
C VAL A 250 -5.73 0.43 -1.53
N ASN A 251 -5.69 0.67 -2.84
CA ASN A 251 -4.45 0.98 -3.52
C ASN A 251 -4.15 2.47 -3.36
N CYS A 252 -2.93 2.77 -2.92
CA CYS A 252 -2.37 4.11 -2.80
C CYS A 252 -1.11 4.15 -3.66
N PHE A 253 -1.24 4.68 -4.88
CA PHE A 253 -0.14 4.75 -5.85
C PHE A 253 0.51 6.14 -5.83
N PHE A 254 1.83 6.18 -5.69
CA PHE A 254 2.60 7.43 -5.74
C PHE A 254 3.36 7.50 -7.06
N ASN A 255 3.15 8.58 -7.80
CA ASN A 255 3.81 8.83 -9.07
C ASN A 255 5.18 9.45 -8.88
N VAL A 256 6.06 9.28 -9.88
CA VAL A 256 7.31 10.05 -9.97
C VAL A 256 7.00 11.54 -10.07
N GLU A 257 6.04 11.92 -10.89
CA GLU A 257 5.59 13.30 -11.05
C GLU A 257 4.36 13.61 -10.17
N PRO A 258 4.16 14.87 -9.73
CA PRO A 258 2.94 15.28 -9.07
C PRO A 258 1.71 15.09 -9.97
N VAL A 259 0.63 14.52 -9.41
CA VAL A 259 -0.63 14.24 -10.12
C VAL A 259 -1.82 15.01 -9.57
N ARG A 260 -1.66 15.66 -8.41
CA ARG A 260 -2.67 16.57 -7.86
C ARG A 260 -2.49 17.95 -8.49
N THR A 261 -3.53 18.43 -9.17
CA THR A 261 -3.61 19.85 -9.53
C THR A 261 -3.91 20.64 -8.26
N GLN A 262 -3.08 21.65 -7.98
CA GLN A 262 -3.28 22.60 -6.87
C GLN A 262 -4.53 23.45 -7.08
#